data_AF-A0A564G7G6-F1
#
_entry.id   AF-A0A564G7G6-F1
#
_cell.length_a   1.000
_cell.length_b   1.000
_cell.length_c   1.000
_cell.angle_alpha   90.00
_cell.angle_beta   90.00
_cell.angle_gamma   90.00
#
_symmetry.space_group_name_H-M   'P 1'
#
loop_
_entity.id
_entity.type
_entity.pdbx_description
1 polymer ?
#
loop_
_entity_poly.entity_id
_entity_poly.type
_entity_poly.pdbx_seq_one_letter_code
_entity_poly.pdbx_strand_id
1 'polypeptide(L)'
;MQRETRFGQLTRLPSTAEIRRNLKMMSAADALIATFAKHSGTREELAGIITGLMDQYHISPDRAHMLLDRFGRTQLALENAGKALMARKRGYGEKQPIHMVH
;
A
#
# COMPACT_ATOMS: atom_id res chain seq x y z
N MET A 1 4.80 -15.10 30.33
CA MET A 1 5.13 -13.96 29.45
C MET A 1 6.35 -14.37 28.61
N GLN A 2 6.13 -14.73 27.34
CA GLN A 2 7.23 -15.11 26.43
C GLN A 2 7.90 -13.81 25.94
N ARG A 3 9.23 -13.73 25.99
CA ARG A 3 10.03 -12.60 25.53
C ARG A 3 10.93 -13.12 24.42
N GLU A 4 10.74 -12.65 23.19
CA GLU A 4 11.65 -12.97 22.09
C GLU A 4 12.62 -11.81 21.87
N THR A 5 13.90 -12.13 21.83
CA THR A 5 15.00 -11.17 21.64
C THR A 5 15.24 -11.00 20.15
N ARG A 6 14.99 -9.81 19.59
CA ARG A 6 15.50 -9.44 18.26
C ARG A 6 16.58 -8.38 18.44
N PHE A 7 17.79 -8.66 17.96
CA PHE A 7 18.94 -7.74 17.94
C PHE A 7 19.35 -7.17 19.30
N GLY A 8 19.41 -8.02 20.34
CA GLY A 8 19.94 -7.62 21.66
C GLY A 8 19.09 -6.61 22.44
N GLN A 9 17.95 -6.16 21.90
CA GLN A 9 16.98 -5.35 22.63
C GLN A 9 15.78 -6.20 23.04
N LEU A 10 15.41 -6.10 24.32
CA LEU A 10 14.18 -6.66 24.88
C LEU A 10 12.98 -5.85 24.37
N THR A 11 12.56 -6.10 23.14
CA THR A 11 11.27 -5.61 22.66
C THR A 11 10.17 -6.45 23.29
N ARG A 12 9.36 -5.84 24.16
CA ARG A 12 8.17 -6.49 24.71
C ARG A 12 7.27 -6.91 23.55
N LEU A 13 6.88 -8.18 23.52
CA LEU A 13 5.88 -8.63 22.56
C LEU A 13 4.62 -7.77 22.73
N PRO A 14 4.09 -7.19 21.65
CA PRO A 14 2.88 -6.38 21.73
C PRO A 14 1.73 -7.26 22.20
N SER A 15 0.92 -6.72 23.10
CA SER A 15 -0.24 -7.42 23.63
C SER A 15 -1.28 -7.62 22.51
N THR A 16 -2.16 -8.60 22.65
CA THR A 16 -3.25 -8.84 21.67
C THR A 16 -4.11 -7.60 21.43
N ALA A 17 -4.32 -6.77 22.47
CA ALA A 17 -5.02 -5.50 22.34
C ALA A 17 -4.28 -4.49 21.45
N GLU A 18 -2.95 -4.42 21.57
CA GLU A 18 -2.08 -3.57 20.76
C GLU A 18 -2.04 -4.06 19.31
N ILE A 19 -1.97 -5.38 19.10
CA ILE A 19 -2.05 -6.00 17.77
C ILE A 19 -3.38 -5.65 17.09
N ARG A 20 -4.52 -5.82 17.79
CA ARG A 20 -5.85 -5.47 17.24
C ARG A 20 -5.97 -3.99 16.91
N ARG A 21 -5.46 -3.11 17.79
CA ARG A 21 -5.45 -1.67 17.54
C ARG A 21 -4.64 -1.34 16.30
N ASN A 22 -3.44 -1.90 16.17
CA ASN A 22 -2.56 -1.67 15.03
C ASN A 22 -3.19 -2.17 13.72
N LEU A 23 -3.81 -3.36 13.73
CA LEU A 23 -4.55 -3.88 12.58
C LEU A 23 -5.69 -2.94 12.15
N LYS A 24 -6.50 -2.46 13.11
CA LYS A 24 -7.58 -1.52 12.80
C LYS A 24 -7.06 -0.21 12.20
N MET A 25 -5.93 0.30 12.71
CA MET A 25 -5.30 1.50 12.15
C MET A 25 -4.74 1.26 10.75
N MET A 26 -4.15 0.09 10.50
CA MET A 26 -3.67 -0.29 9.17
C MET A 26 -4.81 -0.34 8.15
N SER A 27 -5.95 -0.95 8.50
CA SER A 27 -7.11 -0.98 7.60
C SER A 27 -7.71 0.39 7.33
N ALA A 28 -7.72 1.28 8.33
CA ALA A 28 -8.17 2.66 8.14
C ALA A 28 -7.22 3.45 7.21
N ALA A 29 -5.91 3.25 7.36
CA ALA A 29 -4.90 3.82 6.48
C ALA A 29 -5.07 3.34 5.03
N ASP A 30 -5.29 2.04 4.81
CA ASP A 30 -5.57 1.49 3.48
C ASP A 30 -6.83 2.12 2.84
N ALA A 31 -7.90 2.29 3.63
CA ALA A 31 -9.13 2.90 3.15
C ALA A 31 -8.93 4.38 2.73
N LEU A 32 -8.17 5.14 3.52
CA LEU A 32 -7.81 6.52 3.19
C LEU A 32 -6.98 6.59 1.90
N ILE A 33 -5.96 5.75 1.78
CA ILE A 33 -5.09 5.65 0.60
C ILE A 33 -5.88 5.25 -0.64
N ALA A 34 -6.76 4.25 -0.53
CA ALA A 34 -7.61 3.80 -1.63
C ALA A 34 -8.57 4.90 -2.10
N THR A 35 -9.14 5.66 -1.15
CA THR A 35 -10.01 6.81 -1.47
C THR A 35 -9.21 7.91 -2.16
N PHE A 36 -8.04 8.25 -1.63
CA PHE A 36 -7.18 9.27 -2.21
C PHE A 36 -6.68 8.90 -3.61
N ALA A 37 -6.31 7.63 -3.82
CA ALA A 37 -5.90 7.12 -5.13
C ALA A 37 -7.03 7.18 -6.17
N LYS A 38 -8.30 6.97 -5.77
CA LYS A 38 -9.46 7.13 -6.68
C LYS A 38 -9.62 8.56 -7.21
N HIS A 39 -9.19 9.55 -6.43
CA HIS A 39 -9.22 10.95 -6.83
C HIS A 39 -8.01 11.37 -7.68
N SER A 40 -7.15 10.42 -8.09
CA SER A 40 -5.90 10.69 -8.84
C SER A 40 -4.96 11.65 -8.12
N GLY A 41 -5.02 11.69 -6.79
CA GLY A 41 -4.16 12.56 -6.00
C GLY A 41 -2.68 12.18 -6.14
N THR A 42 -1.82 13.17 -6.21
CA THR A 42 -0.37 12.98 -6.32
C THR A 42 0.28 12.67 -4.97
N ARG A 43 1.50 12.13 -4.99
CA ARG A 43 2.25 11.87 -3.76
C ARG A 43 2.56 13.17 -3.01
N GLU A 44 2.84 14.26 -3.74
CA GLU A 44 3.06 15.57 -3.13
C GLU A 44 1.81 16.12 -2.43
N GLU A 45 0.64 15.98 -3.05
CA GLU A 45 -0.62 16.39 -2.42
C GLU A 45 -0.92 15.58 -1.15
N LEU A 46 -0.68 14.27 -1.19
CA LEU A 46 -0.82 13.44 0.01
C LEU A 46 0.15 13.87 1.11
N ALA A 47 1.40 14.19 0.75
CA ALA A 47 2.39 14.68 1.70
C ALA A 47 1.94 16.00 2.34
N GLY A 48 1.42 16.95 1.55
CA GLY A 48 0.88 18.21 2.06
C GLY A 48 -0.29 18.01 3.04
N ILE A 49 -1.23 17.12 2.71
CA ILE A 49 -2.35 16.78 3.59
C ILE A 49 -1.83 16.15 4.89
N ILE A 50 -0.90 15.20 4.80
CA ILE A 50 -0.32 14.54 5.97
C ILE A 50 0.43 15.55 6.85
N THR A 51 1.19 16.49 6.26
CA THR A 51 1.84 17.56 7.01
C THR A 51 0.82 18.43 7.74
N GLY A 52 -0.28 18.81 7.10
CA GLY A 52 -1.37 19.54 7.75
C GLY A 52 -2.03 18.75 8.88
N LEU A 53 -2.19 17.43 8.71
CA LEU A 53 -2.71 16.55 9.76
C LEU A 53 -1.72 16.34 10.92
N MET A 54 -0.42 16.33 10.64
CA MET A 54 0.62 16.29 11.67
C MET A 54 0.58 17.54 12.54
N ASP A 55 0.40 18.70 11.94
CA ASP A 55 0.29 19.98 12.63
C ASP A 55 -1.00 20.08 13.46
N GLN A 56 -2.15 19.75 12.87
CA GLN A 56 -3.46 19.90 13.53
C GLN A 56 -3.75 18.82 14.58
N TYR A 57 -3.32 17.58 14.35
CA TYR A 57 -3.70 16.43 15.16
C TYR A 57 -2.52 15.77 15.87
N HIS A 58 -1.33 16.38 15.83
CA HIS A 58 -0.10 15.86 16.44
C HIS A 58 0.16 14.39 16.06
N ILE A 59 -0.07 14.06 14.79
CA ILE A 59 0.22 12.72 14.28
C ILE A 59 1.72 12.49 14.34
N SER A 60 2.12 11.35 14.90
CA SER A 60 3.52 10.98 15.00
C SER A 60 4.16 10.86 13.60
N PRO A 61 5.41 11.30 13.41
CA PRO A 61 6.10 11.24 12.12
C PRO A 61 6.19 9.82 11.56
N ASP A 62 6.36 8.81 12.43
CA ASP A 62 6.31 7.39 12.05
C ASP A 62 5.01 7.02 11.31
N ARG A 63 3.87 7.53 11.79
CA ARG A 63 2.55 7.29 11.18
C ARG A 63 2.42 8.01 9.84
N ALA A 64 2.96 9.21 9.74
CA ALA A 64 3.00 9.96 8.48
C ALA A 64 3.83 9.22 7.42
N HIS A 65 5.01 8.72 7.80
CA HIS A 65 5.86 7.91 6.93
C HIS A 65 5.18 6.61 6.51
N MET A 66 4.50 5.93 7.43
CA MET A 66 3.74 4.71 7.12
C MET A 66 2.65 4.96 6.05
N LEU A 67 1.94 6.10 6.13
CA LEU A 67 0.91 6.46 5.15
C LEU A 67 1.50 6.74 3.76
N LEU A 68 2.60 7.51 3.71
CA LEU A 68 3.30 7.82 2.46
C LEU A 68 3.89 6.58 1.80
N ASP A 69 4.52 5.71 2.58
CA ASP A 69 5.12 4.47 2.09
C ASP A 69 4.05 3.53 1.51
N ARG A 70 2.92 3.37 2.21
CA ARG A 70 1.79 2.57 1.71
C ARG A 70 1.22 3.12 0.42
N PHE A 71 1.05 4.43 0.29
CA PHE A 71 0.56 5.04 -0.94
C PHE A 71 1.52 4.76 -2.12
N GLY A 72 2.83 4.88 -1.90
CA GLY A 72 3.84 4.52 -2.91
C GLY A 72 3.75 3.06 -3.36
N ARG A 73 3.56 2.13 -2.42
CA ARG A 73 3.35 0.70 -2.74
C ARG A 73 2.06 0.45 -3.53
N THR A 74 0.98 1.15 -3.19
CA THR A 74 -0.31 1.05 -3.90
C THR A 74 -0.18 1.54 -5.34
N GLN A 75 0.51 2.66 -5.57
CA GLN A 75 0.80 3.17 -6.92
C GLN A 75 1.62 2.16 -7.74
N LEU A 76 2.72 1.66 -7.17
CA LEU A 76 3.56 0.66 -7.83
C LEU A 76 2.80 -0.63 -8.16
N ALA A 77 1.94 -1.09 -7.25
CA ALA A 77 1.09 -2.26 -7.48
C ALA A 77 0.08 -2.02 -8.61
N LEU A 78 -0.51 -0.83 -8.69
CA LEU A 78 -1.42 -0.44 -9.75
C LEU A 78 -0.72 -0.37 -11.12
N GLU A 79 0.48 0.21 -11.17
CA GLU A 79 1.30 0.25 -12.37
C GLU A 79 1.68 -1.15 -12.87
N ASN A 80 2.08 -2.03 -11.95
CA ASN A 80 2.42 -3.42 -12.27
C ASN A 80 1.19 -4.22 -12.75
N ALA A 81 0.02 -4.00 -12.15
CA ALA A 81 -1.23 -4.60 -12.60
C ALA A 81 -1.61 -4.13 -14.01
N GLY A 82 -1.43 -2.84 -14.32
CA GLY A 82 -1.62 -2.28 -15.65
C GLY A 82 -0.68 -2.91 -16.69
N LYS A 83 0.61 -3.06 -16.36
CA LYS A 83 1.60 -3.72 -17.22
C LYS A 83 1.25 -5.19 -17.47
N ALA A 84 0.84 -5.93 -16.43
CA ALA A 84 0.42 -7.32 -16.56
C ALA A 84 -0.83 -7.49 -17.45
N LEU A 85 -1.80 -6.56 -17.34
CA LEU A 85 -2.98 -6.54 -18.19
C LEU A 85 -2.62 -6.27 -19.66
N MET A 86 -1.73 -5.31 -19.92
CA MET A 86 -1.26 -4.99 -21.28
C MET A 86 -0.44 -6.13 -21.90
N ALA A 87 0.38 -6.83 -21.10
CA ALA A 87 1.10 -8.03 -21.53
C ALA A 87 0.14 -9.15 -21.96
N ARG A 88 -0.94 -9.38 -21.20
CA ARG A 88 -2.00 -10.31 -21.58
C ARG A 88 -2.72 -9.89 -22.86
N LYS A 89 -3.03 -8.61 -23.04
CA LYS A 89 -3.70 -8.10 -24.25
C LYS A 89 -2.88 -8.33 -25.52
N ARG A 90 -1.54 -8.23 -25.46
CA ARG A 90 -0.66 -8.58 -26.60
C ARG A 90 -0.69 -10.07 -26.95
N GLY A 91 -0.85 -10.95 -25.96
CA GLY A 91 -0.92 -12.40 -26.19
C GLY A 91 -2.18 -12.90 -26.92
N TYR A 92 -3.28 -12.14 -26.89
CA TYR A 92 -4.54 -12.51 -27.57
C TYR A 92 -4.68 -11.95 -29.01
N GLY A 93 -3.69 -11.18 -29.49
CA GLY A 93 -3.73 -10.56 -30.82
C GLY A 93 -3.20 -11.44 -31.97
N GLU A 94 -2.47 -12.50 -31.66
CA GLU A 94 -1.84 -13.36 -32.67
C GLU A 94 -2.72 -14.60 -32.93
N LYS A 95 -3.85 -14.40 -33.63
CA LYS A 95 -4.55 -15.52 -34.27
C LYS A 95 -3.63 -16.08 -35.34
N GLN A 96 -2.97 -17.19 -35.02
CA GLN A 96 -2.30 -18.02 -36.03
C GLN A 96 -3.32 -18.37 -37.13
N PRO A 97 -3.01 -18.17 -38.42
CA PRO A 97 -3.91 -18.60 -39.49
C PRO A 97 -3.99 -20.13 -39.46
N ILE A 98 -5.18 -20.64 -39.17
CA ILE A 98 -5.53 -22.05 -39.32
C ILE A 98 -5.34 -22.43 -40.79
N HIS A 99 -4.22 -23.08 -41.10
CA HIS A 99 -4.01 -23.72 -42.39
C HIS A 99 -5.00 -24.89 -42.51
N MET A 100 -6.07 -24.69 -43.28
CA MET A 100 -6.91 -25.77 -43.78
C MET A 100 -6.07 -26.56 -44.79
N VAL A 101 -5.74 -27.81 -44.45
CA VAL A 101 -5.19 -28.78 -45.40
C VAL A 101 -6.36 -29.46 -46.10
N HIS A 102 -6.37 -29.32 -47.43
CA HIS A 102 -7.33 -29.90 -48.38
C HIS A 102 -7.08 -31.40 -48.57
#